data_AF-A0A0Q6W9Z5-F1
#
_entry.id   AF-A0A0Q6W9Z5-F1
#
_cell.length_a   1.000
_cell.length_b   1.000
_cell.length_c   1.000
_cell.angle_alpha   90.00
_cell.angle_beta   90.00
_cell.angle_gamma   90.00
#
_symmetry.space_group_name_H-M   'P 1'
#
loop_
_entity.id
_entity.type
_entity.pdbx_description
1 polymer ?
#
loop_
_entity_poly.entity_id
_entity_poly.type
_entity_poly.pdbx_seq_one_letter_code
_entity_poly.pdbx_strand_id
1 'polypeptide(L)'
;MTPGWTVHAHVHLAPPPAGWRDDLARRLGQRPRRLGTWAELALHGARQCLDAAGETTLPADALLRVASHRGTDSATRTAVGQCAGGLPMPFTFLQSQPSQMLAALSQHLGWRGDARFVVAQDPAAVLHLAQLEAGPAGLLLGWVDEGEADGTGQRSEWWRLIPGENPAWNLR
;
A
#
# COMPACT_ATOMS: atom_id res chain seq x y z
N MET A 1 13.87 12.66 21.42
CA MET A 1 12.55 13.22 21.04
C MET A 1 12.30 12.84 19.60
N THR A 2 11.24 12.08 19.32
CA THR A 2 10.80 11.79 17.94
C THR A 2 10.46 13.12 17.26
N PRO A 3 10.88 13.36 16.01
CA PRO A 3 10.41 14.51 15.26
C PRO A 3 8.87 14.55 15.30
N GLY A 4 8.28 15.74 15.42
CA GLY A 4 6.86 15.90 15.11
C GLY A 4 6.62 15.43 13.67
N TRP A 5 5.47 14.86 13.35
CA TRP A 5 5.17 14.39 11.99
C TRP A 5 4.12 15.28 11.35
N THR A 6 4.34 15.65 10.09
CA THR A 6 3.38 16.41 9.29
C THR A 6 2.75 15.48 8.26
N VAL A 7 1.43 15.52 8.18
CA VAL A 7 0.67 14.87 7.10
C VAL A 7 0.76 15.77 5.87
N HIS A 8 1.55 15.34 4.90
CA HIS A 8 1.70 16.05 3.62
C HIS A 8 0.55 15.72 2.66
N ALA A 9 0.06 14.47 2.69
CA ALA A 9 -1.18 14.09 2.04
C ALA A 9 -1.87 12.93 2.77
N HIS A 10 -3.19 12.89 2.67
CA HIS A 10 -4.02 11.79 3.14
C HIS A 10 -5.13 11.52 2.13
N VAL A 11 -5.30 10.26 1.76
CA VAL A 11 -6.37 9.81 0.86
C VAL A 11 -7.09 8.65 1.51
N HIS A 12 -8.41 8.68 1.49
CA HIS A 12 -9.27 7.63 2.01
C HIS A 12 -10.29 7.20 0.95
N LEU A 13 -10.18 5.96 0.47
CA LEU A 13 -11.07 5.36 -0.53
C LEU A 13 -11.82 4.18 0.08
N ALA A 14 -13.01 4.41 0.60
CA ALA A 14 -13.87 3.37 1.20
C ALA A 14 -15.38 3.69 1.02
N PRO A 15 -16.05 3.08 0.02
CA PRO A 15 -15.48 2.29 -1.06
C PRO A 15 -14.71 3.17 -2.06
N PRO A 16 -13.80 2.60 -2.88
CA PRO A 16 -13.24 3.28 -4.02
C PRO A 16 -14.34 3.74 -5.01
N PRO A 17 -14.10 4.81 -5.78
CA PRO A 17 -15.07 5.28 -6.76
C PRO A 17 -15.34 4.22 -7.84
N ALA A 18 -16.53 4.26 -8.43
CA ALA A 18 -16.85 3.43 -9.58
C ALA A 18 -15.84 3.68 -10.72
N GLY A 19 -15.38 2.61 -11.38
CA GLY A 19 -14.40 2.72 -12.48
C GLY A 19 -12.94 2.93 -12.04
N TRP A 20 -12.61 2.87 -10.74
CA TRP A 20 -11.24 3.09 -10.25
C TRP A 20 -10.17 2.23 -10.93
N ARG A 21 -10.51 1.01 -11.37
CA ARG A 21 -9.61 0.13 -12.12
C ARG A 21 -9.31 0.64 -13.53
N ASP A 22 -10.28 1.26 -14.18
CA ASP A 22 -10.09 1.82 -15.51
C ASP A 22 -9.28 3.12 -15.43
N ASP A 23 -9.50 3.92 -14.39
CA ASP A 23 -8.65 5.07 -14.08
C ASP A 23 -7.20 4.64 -13.78
N LEU A 24 -7.02 3.57 -13.00
CA LEU A 24 -5.71 2.99 -12.77
C LEU A 24 -5.06 2.54 -14.08
N ALA A 25 -5.77 1.78 -14.93
CA ALA A 25 -5.23 1.29 -16.19
C ALA A 25 -4.84 2.44 -17.14
N ARG A 26 -5.69 3.47 -17.26
CA ARG A 26 -5.41 4.67 -18.07
C ARG A 26 -4.13 5.35 -17.60
N ARG A 27 -3.96 5.44 -16.29
CA ARG A 27 -2.83 6.09 -15.67
C ARG A 27 -1.53 5.31 -15.83
N LEU A 28 -1.58 4.00 -15.75
CA LEU A 28 -0.41 3.14 -15.97
C LEU A 28 -0.11 2.94 -17.47
N GLY A 29 -0.94 3.46 -18.37
CA GLY A 29 -0.88 3.25 -19.82
C GLY A 29 -1.28 1.83 -20.25
N GLN A 30 -1.57 0.94 -19.30
CA GLN A 30 -2.00 -0.43 -19.54
C GLN A 30 -2.70 -0.99 -18.30
N ARG A 31 -3.50 -2.04 -18.48
CA ARG A 31 -4.02 -2.81 -17.35
C ARG A 31 -2.88 -3.67 -16.77
N PRO A 32 -2.62 -3.62 -15.44
CA PRO A 32 -1.61 -4.46 -14.82
C PRO A 32 -1.84 -5.94 -15.11
N ARG A 33 -0.80 -6.62 -15.59
CA ARG A 33 -0.86 -8.06 -15.82
C ARG A 33 -0.53 -8.78 -14.52
N ARG A 34 -1.31 -9.80 -14.17
CA ARG A 34 -1.06 -10.72 -13.04
C ARG A 34 -1.19 -10.11 -11.64
N LEU A 35 -1.58 -8.84 -11.51
CA LEU A 35 -1.98 -8.30 -10.21
C LEU A 35 -3.37 -8.79 -9.83
N GLY A 36 -3.56 -9.09 -8.54
CA GLY A 36 -4.89 -9.32 -7.98
C GLY A 36 -5.57 -8.01 -7.59
N THR A 37 -6.88 -8.06 -7.34
CA THR A 37 -7.69 -6.91 -6.92
C THR A 37 -7.06 -6.12 -5.77
N TRP A 38 -6.66 -6.79 -4.69
CA TRP A 38 -6.00 -6.14 -3.55
C TRP A 38 -4.76 -5.32 -3.94
N ALA A 39 -3.92 -5.86 -4.83
CA ALA A 39 -2.70 -5.19 -5.27
C ALA A 39 -3.02 -3.98 -6.17
N GLU A 40 -4.02 -4.11 -7.05
CA GLU A 40 -4.52 -2.98 -7.84
C GLU A 40 -5.09 -1.88 -6.93
N LEU A 41 -5.83 -2.26 -5.89
CA LEU A 41 -6.44 -1.34 -4.92
C LEU A 41 -5.39 -0.57 -4.12
N ALA A 42 -4.34 -1.27 -3.68
CA ALA A 42 -3.19 -0.66 -3.04
C ALA A 42 -2.51 0.35 -3.97
N LEU A 43 -2.25 -0.05 -5.21
CA LEU A 43 -1.57 0.80 -6.20
C LEU A 43 -2.40 2.04 -6.55
N HIS A 44 -3.72 1.89 -6.70
CA HIS A 44 -4.61 3.01 -6.95
C HIS A 44 -4.58 4.02 -5.80
N GLY A 45 -4.76 3.57 -4.55
CA GLY A 45 -4.75 4.46 -3.38
C GLY A 45 -3.39 5.15 -3.15
N ALA A 46 -2.28 4.40 -3.25
CA ALA A 46 -0.95 4.96 -3.11
C ALA A 46 -0.67 6.06 -4.15
N ARG A 47 -1.08 5.81 -5.40
CA ARG A 47 -0.92 6.75 -6.50
C ARG A 47 -1.77 8.01 -6.33
N GLN A 48 -2.99 7.89 -5.82
CA GLN A 48 -3.83 9.04 -5.45
C GLN A 48 -3.20 9.85 -4.31
N CYS A 49 -2.58 9.18 -3.33
CA CYS A 49 -1.91 9.84 -2.21
C CYS A 49 -0.68 10.65 -2.68
N LEU A 50 0.15 10.08 -3.56
CA LEU A 50 1.28 10.80 -4.14
C LEU A 50 0.83 12.01 -4.98
N ASP A 51 -0.30 11.90 -5.68
CA ASP A 51 -0.86 13.03 -6.41
C ASP A 51 -1.33 14.16 -5.52
N ALA A 52 -2.04 13.82 -4.45
CA ALA A 52 -2.45 14.79 -3.44
C ALA A 52 -1.24 15.47 -2.77
N ALA A 53 -0.11 14.75 -2.69
CA ALA A 53 1.18 15.28 -2.25
C ALA A 53 1.94 16.10 -3.32
N GLY A 54 1.47 16.13 -4.57
CA GLY A 54 2.19 16.74 -5.70
C GLY A 54 3.45 15.98 -6.14
N GLU A 55 3.60 14.72 -5.72
CA GLU A 55 4.78 13.88 -5.99
C GLU A 55 4.52 12.93 -7.16
N THR A 56 5.35 12.98 -8.21
CA THR A 56 5.23 12.02 -9.34
C THR A 56 5.82 10.65 -9.02
N THR A 57 6.77 10.59 -8.10
CA THR A 57 7.42 9.35 -7.62
C THR A 57 7.67 9.47 -6.13
N LEU A 58 7.72 8.34 -5.41
CA LEU A 58 8.08 8.36 -3.99
C LEU A 58 9.60 8.56 -3.86
N PRO A 59 10.09 9.48 -3.00
CA PRO A 59 11.53 9.67 -2.80
C PRO A 59 12.25 8.36 -2.45
N ALA A 60 13.43 8.12 -3.03
CA ALA A 60 14.12 6.83 -2.93
C ALA A 60 14.36 6.35 -1.48
N ASP A 61 14.62 7.29 -0.57
CA ASP A 61 14.90 7.01 0.84
C ASP A 61 13.65 7.05 1.73
N ALA A 62 12.46 7.34 1.17
CA ALA A 62 11.22 7.29 1.93
C ALA A 62 10.85 5.83 2.19
N LEU A 63 10.33 5.53 3.37
CA LEU A 63 9.85 4.18 3.69
C LEU A 63 8.47 3.95 3.06
N LEU A 64 8.24 2.71 2.61
CA LEU A 64 6.92 2.22 2.24
C LEU A 64 6.44 1.18 3.24
N ARG A 65 5.30 1.42 3.88
CA ARG A 65 4.65 0.45 4.78
C ARG A 65 3.23 0.25 4.31
N VAL A 66 2.81 -1.00 4.19
CA VAL A 66 1.43 -1.34 3.89
C VAL A 66 0.92 -2.27 4.96
N ALA A 67 -0.27 -1.99 5.47
CA ALA A 67 -0.96 -2.80 6.44
C ALA A 67 -2.33 -3.25 5.93
N SER A 68 -2.84 -4.31 6.52
CA SER A 68 -4.18 -4.82 6.29
C SER A 68 -4.66 -5.56 7.52
N HIS A 69 -5.98 -5.64 7.71
CA HIS A 69 -6.57 -6.48 8.74
C HIS A 69 -6.40 -7.98 8.44
N ARG A 70 -6.42 -8.35 7.15
CA ARG A 70 -6.50 -9.76 6.72
C ARG A 70 -5.54 -10.13 5.59
N GLY A 71 -4.86 -9.16 4.99
CA GLY A 71 -4.01 -9.35 3.83
C GLY A 71 -4.80 -9.75 2.58
N THR A 72 -4.20 -10.61 1.75
CA THR A 72 -4.74 -11.10 0.48
C THR A 72 -5.80 -12.19 0.68
N ASP A 73 -6.83 -11.89 1.47
CA ASP A 73 -7.78 -12.86 1.99
C ASP A 73 -8.61 -13.54 0.87
N SER A 74 -9.08 -12.78 -0.13
CA SER A 74 -9.84 -13.34 -1.25
C SER A 74 -8.98 -14.32 -2.07
N ALA A 75 -7.79 -13.88 -2.50
CA ALA A 75 -6.86 -14.72 -3.25
C ALA A 75 -6.41 -15.97 -2.45
N THR A 76 -6.21 -15.82 -1.13
CA THR A 76 -5.83 -16.94 -0.25
C THR A 76 -6.95 -17.98 -0.19
N ARG A 77 -8.21 -17.56 -0.01
CA ARG A 77 -9.36 -18.47 -0.03
C ARG A 77 -9.51 -19.18 -1.37
N THR A 78 -9.37 -18.46 -2.49
CA THR A 78 -9.43 -19.06 -3.82
C THR A 78 -8.32 -20.10 -4.00
N ALA A 79 -7.09 -19.80 -3.56
CA ALA A 79 -5.98 -20.76 -3.61
C ALA A 79 -6.28 -22.01 -2.79
N VAL A 80 -6.78 -21.87 -1.55
CA VAL A 80 -7.16 -23.04 -0.73
C VAL A 80 -8.22 -23.89 -1.42
N GLY A 81 -9.26 -23.27 -2.00
CA GLY A 81 -10.30 -23.98 -2.75
C GLY A 81 -9.78 -24.71 -3.98
N GLN A 82 -8.90 -24.08 -4.76
CA GLN A 82 -8.26 -24.71 -5.93
C GLN A 82 -7.36 -25.89 -5.52
N CYS A 83 -6.62 -25.75 -4.42
CA CYS A 83 -5.78 -26.81 -3.86
C CYS A 83 -6.61 -28.03 -3.47
N ALA A 84 -7.71 -27.82 -2.75
CA ALA A 84 -8.63 -28.87 -2.36
C ALA A 84 -9.26 -29.59 -3.57
N GLY A 85 -9.45 -28.87 -4.69
CA GLY A 85 -9.95 -29.41 -5.95
C GLY A 85 -8.88 -30.02 -6.88
N GLY A 86 -7.60 -30.04 -6.48
CA GLY A 86 -6.50 -30.56 -7.31
C GLY A 86 -6.19 -29.71 -8.56
N LEU A 87 -6.58 -28.43 -8.57
CA LEU A 87 -6.35 -27.53 -9.69
C LEU A 87 -4.95 -26.89 -9.62
N PRO A 88 -4.28 -26.61 -10.75
CA PRO A 88 -3.03 -25.85 -10.77
C PRO A 88 -3.26 -24.39 -10.35
N MET A 89 -2.35 -23.81 -9.56
CA MET A 89 -2.52 -22.48 -8.95
C MET A 89 -1.37 -21.48 -9.14
N PRO A 90 -0.63 -21.44 -10.28
CA PRO A 90 0.53 -20.56 -10.38
C PRO A 90 0.17 -19.07 -10.21
N PHE A 91 -0.95 -18.61 -10.76
CA PHE A 91 -1.33 -17.19 -10.68
C PHE A 91 -2.04 -16.83 -9.37
N THR A 92 -2.99 -17.65 -8.91
CA THR A 92 -3.68 -17.41 -7.64
C THR A 92 -2.70 -17.41 -6.48
N PHE A 93 -1.73 -18.35 -6.48
CA PHE A 93 -0.67 -18.38 -5.47
C PHE A 93 0.18 -17.11 -5.48
N LEU A 94 0.55 -16.61 -6.66
CA LEU A 94 1.30 -15.35 -6.76
C LEU A 94 0.46 -14.17 -6.25
N GLN A 95 -0.82 -14.10 -6.62
CA GLN A 95 -1.73 -13.04 -6.19
C GLN A 95 -2.01 -13.06 -4.68
N SER A 96 -1.83 -14.20 -4.02
CA SER A 96 -1.93 -14.32 -2.57
C SER A 96 -0.65 -13.89 -1.84
N GLN A 97 0.39 -13.42 -2.54
CA GLN A 97 1.63 -12.96 -1.89
C GLN A 97 1.63 -11.44 -1.76
N PRO A 98 1.75 -10.90 -0.53
CA PRO A 98 1.91 -9.45 -0.34
C PRO A 98 3.16 -8.88 -1.02
N SER A 99 4.19 -9.69 -1.23
CA SER A 99 5.40 -9.30 -1.97
C SER A 99 5.12 -8.90 -3.42
N GLN A 100 4.10 -9.47 -4.08
CA GLN A 100 3.70 -9.05 -5.42
C GLN A 100 3.13 -7.63 -5.42
N MET A 101 2.34 -7.28 -4.41
CA MET A 101 1.86 -5.90 -4.24
C MET A 101 3.02 -4.93 -3.97
N LEU A 102 3.95 -5.27 -3.08
CA LEU A 102 5.12 -4.41 -2.81
C LEU A 102 5.98 -4.20 -4.06
N ALA A 103 6.19 -5.25 -4.86
CA ALA A 103 6.90 -5.15 -6.13
C ALA A 103 6.17 -4.23 -7.12
N ALA A 104 4.85 -4.36 -7.24
CA ALA A 104 4.03 -3.51 -8.10
C ALA A 104 4.07 -2.04 -7.68
N LEU A 105 3.95 -1.76 -6.37
CA LEU A 105 4.09 -0.41 -5.82
C LEU A 105 5.48 0.14 -6.11
N SER A 106 6.54 -0.63 -5.87
CA SER A 106 7.91 -0.19 -6.12
C SER A 106 8.13 0.19 -7.59
N GLN A 107 7.67 -0.67 -8.51
CA GLN A 107 7.77 -0.43 -9.94
C GLN A 107 6.99 0.83 -10.37
N HIS A 108 5.71 0.94 -9.97
CA HIS A 108 4.82 1.97 -10.49
C HIS A 108 4.89 3.30 -9.75
N LEU A 109 5.49 3.34 -8.56
CA LEU A 109 5.80 4.57 -7.83
C LEU A 109 7.24 5.05 -8.07
N GLY A 110 8.02 4.34 -8.90
CA GLY A 110 9.39 4.70 -9.26
C GLY A 110 10.38 4.58 -8.09
N TRP A 111 10.12 3.66 -7.17
CA TRP A 111 10.76 3.62 -5.86
C TRP A 111 11.57 2.35 -5.61
N ARG A 112 12.64 2.46 -4.83
CA ARG A 112 13.66 1.40 -4.63
C ARG A 112 14.13 1.25 -3.17
N GLY A 113 13.42 1.82 -2.21
CA GLY A 113 13.78 1.79 -0.78
C GLY A 113 13.26 0.55 -0.04
N ASP A 114 13.13 0.66 1.29
CA ASP A 114 12.66 -0.42 2.18
C ASP A 114 11.13 -0.47 2.29
N ALA A 115 10.56 -1.62 1.87
CA ALA A 115 9.12 -1.85 1.73
C ALA A 115 8.71 -3.03 2.60
N ARG A 116 7.67 -2.83 3.42
CA ARG A 116 7.16 -3.93 4.25
C ARG A 116 5.65 -3.97 4.26
N PHE A 117 5.17 -5.19 4.38
CA PHE A 117 3.77 -5.49 4.60
C PHE A 117 3.57 -6.08 5.99
N VAL A 118 2.49 -5.71 6.67
CA VAL A 118 2.10 -6.24 7.97
C VAL A 118 0.60 -6.54 8.02
N VAL A 119 0.23 -7.65 8.64
CA VAL A 119 -1.16 -7.87 9.06
C VAL A 119 -1.28 -7.40 10.51
N ALA A 120 -2.18 -6.47 10.77
CA ALA A 120 -2.33 -5.84 12.08
C ALA A 120 -3.79 -5.45 12.35
N GLN A 121 -4.13 -5.32 13.63
CA GLN A 121 -5.44 -4.82 14.08
C GLN A 121 -5.36 -3.42 14.69
N ASP A 122 -4.15 -2.95 15.02
CA ASP A 122 -3.91 -1.64 15.64
C ASP A 122 -3.15 -0.73 14.66
N PRO A 123 -3.87 0.17 13.95
CA PRO A 123 -3.25 1.14 13.05
C PRO A 123 -2.28 2.10 13.76
N ALA A 124 -2.51 2.42 15.03
CA ALA A 124 -1.66 3.34 15.77
C ALA A 124 -0.30 2.70 16.07
N ALA A 125 -0.27 1.41 16.44
CA ALA A 125 0.98 0.68 16.62
C ALA A 125 1.79 0.57 15.31
N VAL A 126 1.13 0.29 14.19
CA VAL A 126 1.77 0.25 12.87
C VAL A 126 2.39 1.61 12.50
N LEU A 127 1.62 2.69 12.67
CA LEU A 127 2.10 4.04 12.41
C LEU A 127 3.29 4.37 13.30
N HIS A 128 3.21 4.08 14.60
CA HIS A 128 4.28 4.36 15.55
C HIS A 128 5.58 3.65 15.17
N LEU A 129 5.52 2.34 14.86
CA LEU A 129 6.68 1.58 14.39
C LEU A 129 7.27 2.17 13.11
N ALA A 130 6.42 2.50 12.13
CA ALA A 130 6.87 3.07 10.86
C ALA A 130 7.55 4.45 11.04
N GLN A 131 7.06 5.27 11.98
CA GLN A 131 7.65 6.56 12.34
C GLN A 131 9.00 6.44 13.05
N LEU A 132 9.22 5.39 13.83
CA LEU A 132 10.52 5.14 14.46
C LEU A 132 11.59 4.71 13.45
N GLU A 133 11.19 4.02 12.38
CA GLU A 133 12.10 3.55 11.33
C GLU A 133 12.38 4.60 10.25
N ALA A 134 11.44 5.52 10.03
CA ALA A 134 11.48 6.43 8.89
C ALA A 134 12.57 7.51 9.02
N GLY A 135 13.32 7.70 7.94
CA GLY A 135 14.34 8.73 7.79
C GLY A 135 13.77 10.09 7.36
N PRO A 136 14.64 11.04 6.97
CA PRO A 136 14.25 12.41 6.62
C PRO A 136 13.36 12.50 5.38
N ALA A 137 13.43 11.53 4.46
CA ALA A 137 12.55 11.46 3.29
C ALA A 137 11.09 11.11 3.65
N GLY A 138 10.85 10.64 4.88
CA GLY A 138 9.55 10.34 5.44
C GLY A 138 9.01 8.97 5.06
N LEU A 139 7.69 8.86 5.07
CA LEU A 139 6.96 7.60 5.02
C LEU A 139 5.74 7.72 4.10
N LEU A 140 5.50 6.68 3.30
CA LEU A 140 4.22 6.39 2.68
C LEU A 140 3.62 5.17 3.40
N LEU A 141 2.55 5.39 4.16
CA LEU A 141 1.84 4.36 4.92
C LEU A 141 0.49 4.10 4.28
N GLY A 142 0.20 2.84 3.95
CA GLY A 142 -1.08 2.40 3.38
C GLY A 142 -1.80 1.41 4.28
N TRP A 143 -3.13 1.46 4.28
CA TRP A 143 -4.03 0.47 4.84
C TRP A 143 -4.99 -0.02 3.77
N VAL A 144 -4.96 -1.32 3.43
CA VAL A 144 -5.67 -1.86 2.26
C VAL A 144 -6.41 -3.14 2.59
N ASP A 145 -7.73 -3.16 2.37
CA ASP A 145 -8.60 -4.31 2.63
C ASP A 145 -9.58 -4.53 1.45
N GLU A 146 -9.85 -5.79 1.09
CA GLU A 146 -10.83 -6.13 0.03
C GLU A 146 -12.28 -6.19 0.52
N GLY A 147 -12.50 -6.35 1.83
CA GLY A 147 -13.80 -6.31 2.49
C GLY A 147 -14.78 -7.47 2.23
N GLU A 148 -14.50 -8.35 1.27
CA GLU A 148 -15.44 -9.45 0.92
C GLU A 148 -15.73 -10.45 2.06
N ALA A 149 -14.85 -10.59 3.04
CA ALA A 149 -14.93 -11.65 4.05
C ALA A 149 -15.82 -11.32 5.26
N ASP A 150 -15.89 -10.05 5.63
CA ASP A 150 -16.55 -9.53 6.81
C ASP A 150 -17.74 -8.61 6.46
N GLY A 151 -18.10 -8.57 5.18
CA GLY A 151 -19.16 -7.70 4.67
C GLY A 151 -18.76 -6.22 4.64
N THR A 152 -17.49 -5.89 4.87
CA THR A 152 -17.01 -4.52 4.72
C THR A 152 -16.77 -4.20 3.24
N GLY A 153 -16.82 -2.91 2.87
CA GLY A 153 -16.46 -2.49 1.52
C GLY A 153 -14.95 -2.59 1.30
N GLN A 154 -14.53 -2.62 0.04
CA GLN A 154 -13.12 -2.38 -0.33
C GLN A 154 -12.63 -1.08 0.31
N ARG A 155 -11.41 -1.07 0.83
CA ARG A 155 -10.78 0.10 1.44
C ARG A 155 -9.32 0.24 0.99
N SER A 156 -8.93 1.46 0.65
CA SER A 156 -7.55 1.86 0.41
C SER A 156 -7.33 3.24 1.02
N GLU A 157 -6.60 3.30 2.13
CA GLU A 157 -6.32 4.54 2.86
C GLU A 157 -4.81 4.75 2.97
N TRP A 158 -4.35 5.96 2.70
CA TRP A 158 -2.92 6.25 2.52
C TRP A 158 -2.53 7.59 3.11
N TRP A 159 -1.38 7.63 3.79
CA TRP A 159 -0.77 8.83 4.33
C TRP A 159 0.64 9.00 3.79
N ARG A 160 0.93 10.18 3.26
CA ARG A 160 2.28 10.67 3.02
C ARG A 160 2.69 11.53 4.22
N LEU A 161 3.64 11.05 5.00
CA LEU A 161 4.11 11.68 6.22
C LEU A 161 5.56 12.13 6.06
N ILE A 162 5.86 13.35 6.50
CA ILE A 162 7.21 13.91 6.48
C ILE A 162 7.59 14.29 7.92
N PRO A 163 8.83 14.02 8.38
CA PRO A 163 9.30 14.54 9.66
C PRO A 163 9.23 16.07 9.64
N GLY A 164 8.55 16.65 10.62
CA GLY A 164 8.64 18.08 10.91
C GLY A 164 10.07 18.48 11.25
N GLU A 165 10.35 19.79 11.14
CA GLU A 165 11.68 20.32 11.46
C GLU A 165 12.09 19.90 12.87
N ASN A 166 13.11 19.07 12.96
CA ASN A 166 13.79 18.76 14.20
C ASN A 166 15.16 19.43 14.13
N PRO A 167 15.45 20.45 14.94
CA PRO A 167 16.73 21.14 14.90
C PRO A 167 17.95 20.21 15.07
N ALA A 168 17.75 18.97 15.55
CA ALA A 168 18.79 17.95 15.66
C ALA A 168 19.29 17.36 14.32
N TRP A 169 18.54 17.46 13.21
CA TRP A 169 19.02 16.96 11.90
C TRP A 169 19.91 17.96 11.15
N ASN A 170 20.01 19.20 11.64
CA ASN A 170 20.80 20.30 11.06
C ASN A 170 22.28 20.32 11.48
N LEU A 171 22.76 19.31 12.20
CA LEU A 171 24.17 19.17 12.54
C LEU A 171 24.84 18.15 11.61
N ARG A 172 25.13 18.57 10.38
CA ARG A 172 26.15 17.96 9.51
C ARG A 172 26.99 19.05 8.88
#